data_AF-A0A383EIK4-F1
#
_entry.id   AF-A0A383EIK4-F1
#
_cell.length_a   1.000
_cell.length_b   1.000
_cell.length_c   1.000
_cell.angle_alpha   90.00
_cell.angle_beta   90.00
_cell.angle_gamma   90.00
#
_symmetry.space_group_name_H-M   'P 1'
#
loop_
_entity.id
_entity.type
_entity.pdbx_description
1 polymer ?
#
loop_
_entity_poly.entity_id
_entity_poly.type
_entity_poly.pdbx_seq_one_letter_code
_entity_poly.pdbx_strand_id
1 'polypeptide(L)'
;MVFNRNELYTRFPWLMERNHSMIISADYDGLICAAFLHHHLNWKLEGYYDLNNIWISKKALHLKKNLIWVDLNILPRQGRAIGGHIISLSSDVPEGFQSSCNPNILAGITAGELKRKYPFSTLIYLLWLHNIEIKKTLLSRLLVLHSDAAWLK
;
A
#
# COMPACT_ATOMS: atom_id res chain seq x y z
N MET A 1 0.71 18.33 -0.14
CA MET A 1 0.60 17.24 -1.13
C MET A 1 -0.82 17.26 -1.65
N VAL A 2 -1.02 17.42 -2.96
CA VAL A 2 -2.35 17.47 -3.57
C VAL A 2 -2.29 16.55 -4.79
N PHE A 3 -3.16 15.54 -4.82
CA PHE A 3 -3.21 14.56 -5.91
C PHE A 3 -4.61 14.51 -6.51
N ASN A 4 -4.68 14.20 -7.80
CA ASN A 4 -5.92 13.91 -8.50
C ASN A 4 -6.08 12.39 -8.67
N ARG A 5 -7.22 11.82 -8.25
CA ARG A 5 -7.49 10.39 -8.38
C ARG A 5 -7.46 9.89 -9.82
N ASN A 6 -7.99 10.68 -10.77
CA ASN A 6 -8.04 10.28 -12.17
C ASN A 6 -6.62 10.17 -12.76
N GLU A 7 -5.73 11.11 -12.43
CA GLU A 7 -4.31 11.05 -12.84
C GLU A 7 -3.63 9.80 -12.26
N LEU A 8 -3.92 9.47 -11.00
CA LEU A 8 -3.40 8.26 -10.37
C LEU A 8 -3.93 6.99 -11.05
N TYR A 9 -5.21 6.92 -11.41
CA TYR A 9 -5.74 5.76 -12.14
C TYR A 9 -5.16 5.65 -13.55
N THR A 10 -4.92 6.77 -14.23
CA THR A 10 -4.24 6.75 -15.54
C THR A 10 -2.83 6.20 -15.42
N ARG A 11 -2.09 6.60 -14.37
CA ARG A 11 -0.72 6.14 -14.14
C ARG A 11 -0.65 4.71 -13.59
N PHE A 12 -1.63 4.32 -12.77
CA PHE A 12 -1.70 3.04 -12.07
C PHE A 12 -3.07 2.38 -12.31
N PRO A 13 -3.38 1.92 -13.54
CA PRO A 13 -4.70 1.41 -13.89
C PRO A 13 -5.11 0.19 -13.06
N TRP A 14 -4.13 -0.58 -12.60
CA TRP A 14 -4.31 -1.73 -11.74
C TRP A 14 -4.99 -1.44 -10.40
N LEU A 15 -5.01 -0.18 -9.94
CA LEU A 15 -5.75 0.22 -8.75
C LEU A 15 -7.26 -0.08 -8.89
N MET A 16 -7.80 -0.03 -10.10
CA MET A 16 -9.23 -0.26 -10.37
C MET A 16 -9.54 -1.67 -10.86
N GLU A 17 -8.52 -2.48 -11.11
CA GLU A 17 -8.66 -3.83 -11.63
C GLU A 17 -9.04 -4.83 -10.52
N ARG A 18 -9.81 -5.85 -10.88
CA ARG A 18 -10.25 -6.91 -9.95
C ARG A 18 -9.34 -8.13 -10.03
N ASN A 19 -9.43 -8.98 -9.01
CA ASN A 19 -8.81 -10.32 -8.98
C ASN A 19 -7.26 -10.34 -8.97
N HIS A 20 -6.60 -9.28 -8.48
CA HIS A 20 -5.14 -9.33 -8.30
C HIS A 20 -4.74 -10.19 -7.10
N SER A 21 -3.50 -10.67 -7.15
CA SER A 21 -2.84 -11.34 -6.03
C SER A 21 -2.02 -10.33 -5.22
N MET A 22 -2.22 -10.31 -3.91
CA MET A 22 -1.56 -9.36 -3.01
C MET A 22 -0.72 -10.04 -1.93
N ILE A 23 0.33 -9.34 -1.51
CA ILE A 23 1.18 -9.63 -0.36
C ILE A 23 1.10 -8.44 0.59
N ILE A 24 0.95 -8.68 1.89
CA ILE A 24 0.77 -7.62 2.91
C ILE A 24 1.85 -7.63 3.98
N SER A 25 2.00 -6.53 4.72
CA SER A 25 2.68 -6.50 6.01
C SER A 25 1.93 -7.39 7.03
N ALA A 26 2.68 -8.03 7.93
CA ALA A 26 2.11 -8.85 9.00
C ALA A 26 1.69 -8.02 10.22
N ASP A 27 1.02 -6.89 9.99
CA ASP A 27 0.50 -5.99 11.01
C ASP A 27 -0.99 -5.69 10.77
N TYR A 28 -1.52 -4.78 11.58
CA TYR A 28 -2.92 -4.41 11.46
C TYR A 28 -3.23 -3.63 10.18
N ASP A 29 -2.34 -2.75 9.70
CA ASP A 29 -2.58 -1.98 8.48
C ASP A 29 -2.61 -2.90 7.26
N GLY A 30 -1.65 -3.82 7.16
CA GLY A 30 -1.64 -4.85 6.12
C GLY A 30 -2.91 -5.70 6.12
N LEU A 31 -3.34 -6.18 7.29
CA LEU A 31 -4.52 -7.03 7.42
C LEU A 31 -5.82 -6.31 7.02
N ILE A 32 -6.01 -5.08 7.49
CA ILE A 32 -7.23 -4.32 7.17
C ILE A 32 -7.24 -3.85 5.70
N CYS A 33 -6.07 -3.55 5.13
CA CYS A 33 -5.92 -3.29 3.69
C CYS A 33 -6.31 -4.53 2.88
N ALA A 34 -5.84 -5.72 3.26
CA ALA A 34 -6.25 -6.97 2.62
C ALA A 34 -7.76 -7.19 2.70
N ALA A 35 -8.37 -6.98 3.87
CA ALA A 35 -9.81 -7.12 4.04
C ALA A 35 -10.58 -6.16 3.11
N PHE A 36 -10.14 -4.90 3.03
CA PHE A 36 -10.72 -3.89 2.14
C PHE A 36 -10.60 -4.29 0.66
N LEU A 37 -9.40 -4.59 0.18
CA LEU A 37 -9.12 -4.91 -1.23
C LEU A 37 -9.79 -6.22 -1.66
N HIS A 38 -9.86 -7.20 -0.76
CA HIS A 38 -10.59 -8.43 -0.99
C HIS A 38 -12.08 -8.15 -1.19
N HIS A 39 -12.70 -7.39 -0.28
CA HIS A 39 -14.12 -7.09 -0.35
C HIS A 39 -14.48 -6.22 -1.56
N HIS A 40 -13.68 -5.19 -1.83
CA HIS A 40 -13.96 -4.19 -2.86
C HIS A 40 -13.61 -4.68 -4.27
N LEU A 41 -12.44 -5.30 -4.44
CA LEU A 41 -11.89 -5.65 -5.76
C LEU A 41 -11.73 -7.17 -5.98
N ASN A 42 -12.13 -8.01 -5.03
CA ASN A 42 -11.90 -9.46 -5.06
C ASN A 42 -10.41 -9.85 -5.18
N TRP A 43 -9.51 -9.01 -4.65
CA TRP A 43 -8.09 -9.37 -4.59
C TRP A 43 -7.88 -10.56 -3.66
N LYS A 44 -6.86 -11.37 -3.94
CA LYS A 44 -6.55 -12.59 -3.21
C LYS A 44 -5.27 -12.41 -2.41
N LEU A 45 -5.38 -12.59 -1.10
CA LEU A 45 -4.23 -12.63 -0.21
C LEU A 45 -3.44 -13.90 -0.48
N GLU A 46 -2.21 -13.77 -0.96
CA GLU A 46 -1.36 -14.90 -1.36
C GLU A 46 -0.06 -14.96 -0.53
N GLY A 47 0.09 -14.08 0.46
CA GLY A 47 1.26 -14.08 1.33
C GLY A 47 1.35 -12.85 2.22
N TYR A 48 2.37 -12.84 3.08
CA TYR A 48 2.68 -11.74 3.98
C TYR A 48 4.18 -11.66 4.29
N TYR A 49 4.63 -10.50 4.78
CA TYR A 49 5.99 -10.26 5.26
C TYR A 49 5.98 -9.94 6.76
N ASP A 50 6.68 -10.74 7.56
CA ASP A 50 6.71 -10.63 9.03
C ASP A 50 7.95 -9.91 9.59
N LEU A 51 8.55 -9.04 8.76
CA LEU A 51 9.85 -8.39 8.98
C LEU A 51 11.07 -9.32 8.92
N ASN A 52 10.89 -10.64 8.91
CA ASN A 52 11.97 -11.62 8.84
C ASN A 52 11.92 -12.46 7.55
N ASN A 53 10.72 -12.90 7.17
CA ASN A 53 10.44 -13.84 6.11
C ASN A 53 9.28 -13.36 5.24
N ILE A 54 9.36 -13.64 3.94
CA ILE A 54 8.24 -13.50 3.01
C ILE A 54 7.57 -14.87 2.89
N TRP A 55 6.38 -14.99 3.47
CA TRP A 55 5.54 -16.17 3.38
C TRP A 55 4.65 -16.04 2.16
N ILE A 56 4.77 -16.95 1.19
CA ILE A 56 4.09 -16.84 -0.10
C ILE A 56 3.51 -18.18 -0.53
N SER A 57 2.31 -18.16 -1.09
CA SER A 57 1.64 -19.35 -1.61
C SER A 57 2.41 -19.93 -2.81
N LYS A 58 2.29 -21.25 -3.03
CA LYS A 58 2.89 -21.91 -4.20
C LYS A 58 2.43 -21.27 -5.52
N LYS A 59 1.16 -20.86 -5.59
CA LYS A 59 0.58 -20.19 -6.75
C LYS A 59 1.25 -18.82 -7.00
N ALA A 60 1.42 -18.02 -5.96
CA ALA A 60 2.03 -16.70 -6.08
C ALA A 60 3.53 -16.74 -6.44
N LEU A 61 4.25 -17.83 -6.12
CA LEU A 61 5.62 -18.03 -6.62
C LEU A 61 5.71 -18.05 -8.15
N HIS A 62 4.65 -18.47 -8.85
CA HIS A 62 4.60 -18.46 -10.31
C HIS A 62 4.10 -17.12 -10.88
N LEU A 63 3.56 -16.23 -10.04
CA LEU A 63 2.96 -14.96 -10.42
C LEU A 63 3.76 -13.74 -9.96
N LYS A 64 5.05 -13.89 -9.61
CA LYS A 64 5.89 -12.84 -8.98
C LYS A 64 5.79 -11.46 -9.63
N LYS A 65 5.75 -11.40 -10.98
CA LYS A 65 5.64 -10.14 -11.74
C LYS A 65 4.29 -9.43 -11.60
N ASN A 66 3.24 -10.17 -11.24
CA ASN A 66 1.87 -9.70 -11.14
C ASN A 66 1.45 -9.43 -9.69
N LEU A 67 2.29 -9.77 -8.71
CA LEU A 67 2.01 -9.52 -7.30
C LEU A 67 1.94 -8.01 -7.02
N ILE A 68 1.01 -7.65 -6.13
CA ILE A 68 0.88 -6.31 -5.59
C ILE A 68 1.26 -6.34 -4.11
N TRP A 69 2.27 -5.55 -3.76
CA TRP A 69 2.75 -5.37 -2.40
C TRP A 69 1.94 -4.25 -1.75
N VAL A 70 1.13 -4.59 -0.76
CA VAL A 70 0.21 -3.66 -0.09
C VAL A 70 0.75 -3.37 1.29
N ASP A 71 0.87 -2.08 1.62
CA ASP A 71 1.55 -1.59 2.82
C ASP A 71 3.03 -2.00 2.92
N LEU A 72 3.57 -2.50 1.82
CA LEU A 72 4.95 -2.94 1.70
C LEU A 72 5.61 -2.18 0.57
N ASN A 73 6.72 -1.53 0.88
CA ASN A 73 7.58 -0.90 -0.10
C ASN A 73 8.82 -1.77 -0.33
N ILE A 74 8.59 -3.05 -0.60
CA ILE A 74 9.63 -4.01 -0.98
C ILE A 74 9.48 -4.21 -2.49
N LEU A 75 10.32 -3.54 -3.29
CA LEU A 75 10.30 -3.77 -4.72
C LEU A 75 11.70 -3.82 -5.33
N PRO A 76 12.25 -5.02 -5.59
CA PRO A 76 13.63 -5.16 -6.08
C PRO A 76 13.76 -5.11 -7.61
N ARG A 77 12.74 -4.60 -8.34
CA ARG A 77 12.62 -4.33 -9.81
C ARG A 77 11.34 -4.86 -10.49
N GLN A 78 10.56 -5.72 -9.84
CA GLN A 78 9.38 -6.37 -10.44
C GLN A 78 8.17 -6.30 -9.51
N GLY A 79 6.97 -6.29 -10.10
CA GLY A 79 5.71 -6.18 -9.38
C GLY A 79 5.22 -4.75 -9.26
N ARG A 80 4.22 -4.55 -8.41
CA ARG A 80 3.57 -3.26 -8.13
C ARG A 80 3.46 -3.09 -6.63
N ALA A 81 3.43 -1.85 -6.15
CA ALA A 81 3.27 -1.59 -4.72
C ALA A 81 2.30 -0.45 -4.45
N ILE A 82 1.65 -0.48 -3.29
CA ILE A 82 0.88 0.62 -2.73
C ILE A 82 1.17 0.72 -1.24
N GLY A 83 1.48 1.92 -0.77
CA GLY A 83 1.71 2.18 0.65
C GLY A 83 2.38 3.52 0.88
N GLY A 84 2.80 3.80 2.12
CA GLY A 84 3.26 5.12 2.54
C GLY A 84 4.67 5.21 3.14
N HIS A 85 5.55 4.22 2.94
CA HIS A 85 6.90 4.27 3.51
C HIS A 85 7.83 5.22 2.73
N ILE A 86 8.77 5.82 3.45
CA ILE A 86 9.90 6.54 2.85
C ILE A 86 10.94 5.50 2.41
N ILE A 87 11.34 5.55 1.14
CA ILE A 87 12.33 4.63 0.57
C ILE A 87 13.59 5.33 0.05
N SER A 88 13.52 6.64 -0.16
CA SER A 88 14.53 7.44 -0.84
C SER A 88 15.39 8.15 0.20
N LEU A 89 16.69 7.83 0.22
CA LEU A 89 17.67 8.52 1.06
C LEU A 89 18.15 9.84 0.42
N SER A 90 18.22 9.87 -0.91
CA SER A 90 18.51 11.04 -1.75
C SER A 90 17.31 11.38 -2.64
N SER A 91 17.44 12.39 -3.50
CA SER A 91 16.43 12.75 -4.51
C SER A 91 16.11 11.64 -5.52
N ASP A 92 16.93 10.57 -5.56
CA ASP A 92 16.74 9.49 -6.50
C ASP A 92 15.67 8.52 -6.01
N VAL A 93 14.82 8.07 -6.93
CA VAL A 93 13.87 6.98 -6.69
C VAL A 93 14.58 5.67 -7.04
N PRO A 94 14.74 4.74 -6.09
CA PRO A 94 15.36 3.45 -6.38
C PRO A 94 14.66 2.72 -7.53
N GLU A 95 15.44 2.02 -8.34
CA GLU A 95 14.93 1.25 -9.47
C GLU A 95 13.90 0.20 -9.02
N GLY A 96 12.77 0.12 -9.73
CA GLY A 96 11.64 -0.74 -9.38
C GLY A 96 10.45 0.06 -8.85
N PHE A 97 10.67 1.15 -8.12
CA PHE A 97 9.57 1.88 -7.49
C PHE A 97 8.75 2.75 -8.44
N GLN A 98 9.06 2.76 -9.74
CA GLN A 98 8.25 3.45 -10.75
C GLN A 98 6.81 2.90 -10.82
N SER A 99 6.61 1.63 -10.48
CA SER A 99 5.29 0.97 -10.40
C SER A 99 4.63 1.08 -9.01
N SER A 100 5.25 1.79 -8.07
CA SER A 100 4.71 2.01 -6.72
C SER A 100 3.79 3.22 -6.70
N CYS A 101 2.52 2.99 -6.36
CA CYS A 101 1.58 4.05 -6.01
C CYS A 101 1.80 4.44 -4.54
N ASN A 102 2.87 5.19 -4.30
CA ASN A 102 3.24 5.67 -2.97
C ASN A 102 3.24 7.21 -2.96
N PRO A 103 2.41 7.85 -2.10
CA PRO A 103 2.27 9.31 -2.09
C PRO A 103 3.59 10.05 -1.80
N ASN A 104 4.51 9.45 -1.03
CA ASN A 104 5.80 10.08 -0.76
C ASN A 104 6.71 10.06 -1.99
N ILE A 105 6.74 8.95 -2.73
CA ILE A 105 7.51 8.84 -3.98
C ILE A 105 6.96 9.81 -5.01
N LEU A 106 5.63 9.86 -5.16
CA LEU A 106 4.94 10.75 -6.09
C LEU A 106 5.18 12.23 -5.81
N ALA A 107 5.40 12.58 -4.55
CA ALA A 107 5.71 13.95 -4.12
C ALA A 107 7.22 14.24 -4.01
N GLY A 108 8.09 13.28 -4.36
CA GLY A 108 9.55 13.42 -4.27
C GLY A 108 10.07 13.58 -2.84
N ILE A 109 9.37 13.03 -1.85
CA ILE A 109 9.75 13.15 -0.43
C ILE A 109 10.81 12.12 -0.09
N THR A 110 11.91 12.61 0.46
CA THR A 110 13.05 11.80 0.91
C THR A 110 13.11 11.69 2.43
N ALA A 111 14.04 10.89 2.95
CA ALA A 111 14.30 10.78 4.39
C ALA A 111 14.64 12.12 5.06
N GLY A 112 15.26 13.05 4.33
CA GLY A 112 15.56 14.41 4.81
C GLY A 112 14.32 15.29 5.01
N GLU A 113 13.16 14.87 4.48
CA GLU A 113 11.93 15.66 4.45
C GLU A 113 10.79 14.98 5.22
N LEU A 114 11.12 14.20 6.25
CA LEU A 114 10.16 13.39 7.00
C LEU A 114 8.96 14.19 7.53
N LYS A 115 9.14 15.48 7.85
CA LYS A 115 8.07 16.39 8.29
C LYS A 115 6.98 16.61 7.22
N ARG A 116 7.26 16.32 5.96
CA ARG A 116 6.34 16.42 4.82
C ARG A 116 5.69 15.08 4.46
N LYS A 117 6.10 13.96 5.09
CA LYS A 117 5.63 12.60 4.81
C LYS A 117 4.09 12.55 4.86
N TYR A 118 3.50 11.77 3.97
CA TYR A 118 2.12 11.34 4.08
C TYR A 118 1.89 10.66 5.46
N PRO A 119 1.08 11.27 6.34
CA PRO A 119 1.08 10.94 7.76
C PRO A 119 0.04 9.88 8.15
N PHE A 120 -0.65 9.29 7.17
CA PHE A 120 -1.73 8.35 7.41
C PHE A 120 -1.37 6.96 6.90
N SER A 121 -2.15 5.97 7.33
CA SER A 121 -2.05 4.58 6.89
C SER A 121 -2.28 4.39 5.40
N THR A 122 -1.83 3.22 4.92
CA THR A 122 -2.19 2.70 3.61
C THR A 122 -3.71 2.52 3.50
N LEU A 123 -4.40 2.13 4.58
CA LEU A 123 -5.87 2.02 4.58
C LEU A 123 -6.56 3.34 4.26
N ILE A 124 -6.19 4.44 4.92
CA ILE A 124 -6.79 5.76 4.66
C ILE A 124 -6.55 6.18 3.22
N TYR A 125 -5.38 5.84 2.67
CA TYR A 125 -5.07 6.12 1.27
C TYR A 125 -5.97 5.34 0.33
N LEU A 126 -6.19 4.04 0.60
CA LEU A 126 -7.11 3.19 -0.17
C LEU A 126 -8.56 3.69 -0.10
N LEU A 127 -9.04 4.08 1.08
CA LEU A 127 -10.39 4.65 1.23
C LEU A 127 -10.56 5.91 0.38
N TRP A 128 -9.58 6.81 0.40
CA TRP A 128 -9.58 8.00 -0.45
C TRP A 128 -9.52 7.62 -1.93
N LEU A 129 -8.60 6.73 -2.33
CA LEU A 129 -8.45 6.24 -3.70
C LEU A 129 -9.72 5.60 -4.24
N HIS A 130 -10.52 4.92 -3.42
CA HIS A 130 -11.74 4.26 -3.90
C HIS A 130 -13.02 5.04 -3.62
N ASN A 131 -12.89 6.28 -3.12
CA ASN A 131 -14.02 7.13 -2.74
C ASN A 131 -14.99 6.44 -1.76
N ILE A 132 -14.44 5.70 -0.80
CA ILE A 132 -15.22 4.95 0.20
C ILE A 132 -15.30 5.75 1.49
N GLU A 133 -16.53 6.06 1.91
CA GLU A 133 -16.79 6.64 3.20
C GLU A 133 -16.93 5.56 4.28
N ILE A 134 -16.32 5.81 5.43
CA ILE A 134 -16.48 4.96 6.61
C ILE A 134 -17.76 5.32 7.35
N LYS A 135 -18.30 4.38 8.14
CA LYS A 135 -19.40 4.69 9.04
C LYS A 135 -18.98 5.80 10.02
N LYS A 136 -19.87 6.75 10.29
CA LYS A 136 -19.60 7.91 11.15
C LYS A 136 -19.65 7.60 12.65
N THR A 137 -19.49 6.33 13.04
CA THR A 137 -19.44 5.91 14.44
C THR A 137 -18.04 6.10 15.01
N LEU A 138 -17.94 6.26 16.34
CA LEU A 138 -16.65 6.38 17.02
C LEU A 138 -15.75 5.17 16.73
N LEU A 139 -16.29 3.95 16.86
CA LEU A 139 -15.53 2.72 16.64
C LEU A 139 -14.95 2.64 15.22
N SER A 140 -15.74 2.96 14.18
CA SER A 140 -15.24 2.93 12.80
C SER A 140 -14.13 3.94 12.56
N ARG A 141 -14.22 5.14 13.15
CA ARG A 141 -13.14 6.14 13.10
C ARG A 141 -11.89 5.63 13.81
N LEU A 142 -12.02 5.05 15.00
CA LEU A 142 -10.90 4.52 15.76
C LEU A 142 -10.19 3.38 15.01
N LEU A 143 -10.92 2.42 14.45
CA LEU A 143 -10.33 1.31 13.68
C LEU A 143 -9.49 1.82 12.49
N VAL A 144 -9.97 2.87 11.81
CA VAL A 144 -9.28 3.44 10.65
C VAL A 144 -8.07 4.29 11.07
N LEU A 145 -8.23 5.14 12.10
CA LEU A 145 -7.15 6.00 12.59
C LEU A 145 -6.02 5.21 13.26
N HIS A 146 -6.31 4.05 13.85
CA HIS A 146 -5.32 3.21 14.51
C HIS A 146 -4.64 2.20 13.58
N SER A 147 -4.94 2.18 12.27
CA SER A 147 -4.35 1.17 11.39
C SER A 147 -2.83 1.30 11.24
N ASP A 148 -2.31 2.53 11.09
CA ASP A 148 -0.85 2.81 11.07
C ASP A 148 -0.22 2.83 12.48
N ALA A 149 -1.05 2.94 13.52
CA ALA A 149 -0.60 3.29 14.88
C ALA A 149 -0.40 2.09 15.80
N ALA A 150 -0.61 0.86 15.30
CA ALA A 150 -0.63 -0.32 16.15
C ALA A 150 0.70 -1.07 16.09
N TRP A 151 1.50 -0.88 17.15
CA TRP A 151 2.69 -1.64 17.53
C TRP A 151 4.03 -1.15 16.96
N LEU A 152 4.43 0.06 17.34
CA LEU A 152 5.84 0.26 17.70
C LEU A 152 6.15 -0.71 18.87
N LYS A 153 6.91 -1.77 18.59
CA LYS A 153 7.69 -2.47 19.62
C LYS A 153 8.86 -1.61 20.04
#